data_AF-A0A964VEK6-F1
#
_entry.id   AF-A0A964VEK6-F1
#
_cell.length_a   1.000
_cell.length_b   1.000
_cell.length_c   1.000
_cell.angle_alpha   90.00
_cell.angle_beta   90.00
_cell.angle_gamma   90.00
#
_symmetry.space_group_name_H-M   'P 1'
#
loop_
_entity.id
_entity.type
_entity.pdbx_description
1 polymer ?
#
loop_
_entity_poly.entity_id
_entity_poly.type
_entity_poly.pdbx_seq_one_letter_code
_entity_poly.pdbx_strand_id
1 'polypeptide(L)' 'MGSPEEYRTVMALVFEGALRPVIHEAMPLEDARRAHELLESGRVFGKLVLVP' A
#
# COMPACT_ATOMS: atom_id res chain seq x y z
N MET A 1 14.53 -5.45 0.62
CA MET A 1 13.99 -4.07 0.75
C MET A 1 14.85 -3.16 -0.10
N GLY A 2 14.26 -2.17 -0.75
CA GLY A 2 15.02 -1.19 -1.54
C GLY A 2 15.82 -0.23 -0.65
N SER A 3 16.89 0.35 -1.20
CA SER A 3 17.71 1.35 -0.53
C SER A 3 16.96 2.68 -0.35
N PRO A 4 17.42 3.58 0.54
CA PRO A 4 16.86 4.92 0.65
C PRO A 4 16.94 5.74 -0.64
N GLU A 5 17.88 5.43 -1.53
CA GLU A 5 18.00 6.05 -2.85
C GLU A 5 16.91 5.53 -3.79
N GLU A 6 16.74 4.20 -3.85
CA GLU A 6 15.68 3.58 -4.66
C GLU A 6 14.29 4.06 -4.23
N TYR A 7 14.06 4.19 -2.92
CA TYR A 7 12.81 4.75 -2.40
C TYR A 7 12.56 6.17 -2.92
N ARG A 8 13.55 7.07 -2.83
CA ARG A 8 13.42 8.46 -3.30
C ARG A 8 13.12 8.51 -4.80
N THR A 9 13.81 7.69 -5.59
CA THR A 9 13.58 7.59 -7.05
C THR A 9 12.14 7.16 -7.35
N VAL A 10 11.65 6.11 -6.70
CA VAL A 10 10.27 5.62 -6.93
C VAL A 10 9.23 6.63 -6.47
N MET A 11 9.44 7.29 -5.33
CA MET A 11 8.49 8.30 -4.83
C MET A 11 8.42 9.53 -5.74
N ALA A 12 9.54 9.98 -6.32
CA ALA A 12 9.53 11.07 -7.31
C ALA A 12 8.59 10.74 -8.49
N LEU A 13 8.70 9.52 -9.04
CA LEU A 13 7.83 9.07 -10.12
C LEU A 13 6.34 8.99 -9.73
N VAL A 14 6.05 8.66 -8.46
CA VAL A 14 4.67 8.68 -7.94
C VAL A 14 4.13 10.11 -7.87
N PHE A 15 4.92 11.05 -7.35
CA PHE A 15 4.51 12.46 -7.23
C PHE A 15 4.38 13.15 -8.59
N GLU A 16 5.20 12.76 -9.57
CA GLU A 16 5.09 13.20 -10.97
C GLU A 16 3.88 12.57 -11.70
N GLY A 17 3.21 11.59 -11.09
CA GLY A 17 2.08 10.86 -11.69
C GLY A 17 2.48 9.80 -12.72
N ALA A 18 3.79 9.61 -12.95
CA ALA A 18 4.33 8.59 -13.84
C ALA A 18 4.11 7.16 -13.30
N LEU A 19 4.06 7.01 -11.97
CA LEU A 19 3.65 5.78 -11.30
C LEU A 19 2.38 5.99 -10.48
N ARG A 20 1.40 5.10 -10.65
CA ARG A 20 0.15 5.12 -9.89
C ARG A 20 0.13 3.95 -8.90
N PRO A 21 0.14 4.19 -7.58
CA PRO A 21 0.02 3.12 -6.61
C PRO A 21 -1.39 2.52 -6.65
N VAL A 22 -1.49 1.21 -6.49
CA VAL A 22 -2.77 0.50 -6.43
C VAL A 22 -3.14 0.30 -4.97
N ILE A 23 -4.26 0.88 -4.55
CA ILE A 23 -4.89 0.63 -3.25
C ILE A 23 -6.01 -0.38 -3.48
N HIS A 24 -5.95 -1.50 -2.78
CA HIS A 24 -6.99 -2.53 -2.81
C HIS A 24 -8.22 -2.07 -2.03
N GLU A 25 -7.99 -1.63 -0.78
CA GLU A 25 -9.03 -1.17 0.14
C GLU A 25 -8.39 -0.22 1.17
N ALA A 26 -9.14 0.82 1.57
CA ALA A 26 -8.83 1.64 2.72
C ALA A 26 -9.91 1.40 3.78
N MET A 27 -9.51 1.11 5.02
CA MET A 27 -10.43 0.73 6.11
C MET A 27 -9.99 1.32 7.45
N PRO A 28 -10.89 1.45 8.43
CA PRO A 28 -10.56 1.94 9.77
C PRO A 28 -9.41 1.17 10.42
N LEU A 29 -8.59 1.84 11.24
CA LEU A 29 -7.49 1.22 11.98
C LEU A 29 -7.98 0.10 12.91
N GLU A 30 -9.19 0.22 13.44
CA GLU A 30 -9.86 -0.82 14.23
C GLU A 30 -10.07 -2.14 13.47
N ASP A 31 -10.11 -2.09 12.13
CA ASP A 31 -10.24 -3.26 11.25
C ASP A 31 -8.89 -3.93 10.93
N ALA A 32 -7.80 -3.59 11.62
CA ALA A 32 -6.47 -4.14 11.36
C ALA A 32 -6.45 -5.68 11.30
N ARG A 33 -7.21 -6.37 12.16
CA ARG A 33 -7.34 -7.83 12.13
C ARG A 33 -7.89 -8.31 10.79
N ARG A 34 -8.99 -7.72 10.32
CA ARG A 34 -9.62 -8.05 9.03
C ARG A 34 -8.68 -7.77 7.87
N ALA A 35 -7.89 -6.68 7.93
CA ALA A 35 -6.88 -6.38 6.91
C ALA A 35 -5.84 -7.51 6.79
N HIS A 36 -5.37 -8.04 7.92
CA HIS A 36 -4.44 -9.17 7.93
C HIS A 36 -5.07 -10.46 7.39
N GLU A 37 -6.30 -10.80 7.81
CA GLU A 37 -7.03 -11.96 7.28
C GLU A 37 -7.24 -11.88 5.76
N LEU A 38 -7.57 -10.68 5.25
CA LEU A 38 -7.72 -10.46 3.82
C LEU A 38 -6.39 -10.63 3.07
N LEU A 39 -5.30 -10.11 3.63
CA LEU A 39 -3.95 -10.28 3.08
C LEU A 39 -3.52 -11.75 3.04
N GLU A 40 -3.77 -12.50 4.12
CA GLU A 40 -3.49 -13.93 4.22
C GLU A 40 -4.30 -14.77 3.23
N SER A 41 -5.51 -14.31 2.87
CA SER A 41 -6.33 -14.99 1.86
C SER A 41 -5.75 -14.96 0.45
N GLY A 42 -4.72 -14.14 0.18
CA GLY A 42 -4.09 -14.02 -1.13
C GLY A 42 -4.94 -13.28 -2.17
N ARG A 43 -6.09 -12.74 -1.79
CA ARG A 43 -7.02 -12.02 -2.69
C ARG A 43 -6.70 -10.55 -2.86
N VAL A 44 -5.75 -10.02 -2.09
CA VAL A 44 -5.36 -8.61 -2.14
C VAL A 44 -4.50 -8.34 -3.37
N PHE A 45 -4.93 -7.40 -4.20
CA PHE A 45 -4.12 -6.82 -5.26
C PHE A 45 -3.87 -5.33 -4.95
N GLY A 46 -2.63 -4.99 -4.62
CA GLY A 46 -2.24 -3.64 -4.20
C GLY A 46 -1.98 -3.53 -2.70
N LYS A 47 -2.22 -2.35 -2.13
CA LYS A 47 -2.02 -2.06 -0.70
C LYS A 47 -3.34 -1.99 0.04
N LEU A 48 -3.35 -2.51 1.27
CA LEU A 48 -4.37 -2.19 2.27
C LEU A 48 -3.89 -0.99 3.07
N VAL A 49 -4.76 0.01 3.24
CA VAL A 49 -4.44 1.25 3.97
C VAL A 49 -5.36 1.33 5.19
N LEU A 50 -4.75 1.45 6.37
CA LEU A 50 -5.49 1.68 7.60
C LEU A 50 -5.57 3.17 7.88
N VAL A 51 -6.78 3.69 8.07
CA VAL A 51 -7.04 5.09 8.42
C VAL A 51 -7.43 5.22 9.90
N PRO A 52 -6.82 6.15 10.67
CA PRO A 52 -7.12 6.36 12.10
C PRO A 52 -8.57 6.76 12.38
#